data_AF-D8FX73-F1
#
_entry.id   AF-D8FX73-F1
#
_cell.length_a   1.000
_cell.length_b   1.000
_cell.length_c   1.000
_cell.angle_alpha   90.00
_cell.angle_beta   90.00
_cell.angle_gamma   90.00
#
_symmetry.space_group_name_H-M   'P 1'
#
loop_
_entity.id
_entity.type
_entity.pdbx_description
1 polymer ?
#
loop_
_entity_poly.entity_id
_entity_poly.type
_entity_poly.pdbx_seq_one_letter_code
_entity_poly.pdbx_strand_id
1 'polypeptide(L)'
;MFKKITNSILLTVLTLSSIGSSSSPAQSEYLIAQAVKCNPNGNTLEMRKCASDSYAVADKKLNQVYQQNISKLSGEYKNRLIQAQRAWITFRDATCNFEAAEALGGTLEPLLYTGCLERVTSERTAYLQRYFANLNSGSRTDPTLPQVGTVKSLVDGDIMCYATLIDDNNTERRVGASFEICAKKAQFLNKKVRLTYARTNVNDCQSIEPCGKTRQEMLVTKMEIIR
;
A
#
# COMPACT_ATOMS: atom_id res chain seq x y z
N MET A 1 23.51 7.29 -26.14
CA MET A 1 24.04 7.01 -27.49
C MET A 1 25.49 7.49 -27.53
N PHE A 2 26.47 6.58 -27.43
CA PHE A 2 27.87 6.93 -27.61
C PHE A 2 28.37 6.26 -28.90
N LYS A 3 28.80 7.09 -29.84
CA LYS A 3 29.22 6.72 -31.20
C LYS A 3 30.54 5.95 -31.18
N LYS A 4 30.60 4.90 -31.99
CA LYS A 4 31.82 4.20 -32.43
C LYS A 4 32.67 5.14 -33.28
N ILE A 5 33.99 5.10 -33.10
CA ILE A 5 34.95 5.45 -34.16
C ILE A 5 35.92 4.28 -34.29
N THR A 6 35.85 3.66 -35.45
CA THR A 6 36.72 2.65 -36.03
C THR A 6 38.05 3.24 -36.47
N ASN A 7 39.14 2.46 -36.37
CA ASN A 7 40.21 2.49 -37.36
C ASN A 7 40.93 1.14 -37.40
N SER A 8 40.80 0.46 -38.53
CA SER A 8 41.67 -0.64 -38.96
C SER A 8 43.02 -0.08 -39.41
N ILE A 9 44.10 -0.88 -39.33
CA ILE A 9 44.89 -1.32 -40.49
C ILE A 9 46.06 -2.24 -40.05
N LEU A 10 46.03 -3.40 -40.70
CA LEU A 10 47.04 -4.37 -41.16
C LEU A 10 48.04 -5.15 -40.29
N LEU A 11 48.06 -6.43 -40.69
CA LEU A 11 48.85 -7.61 -40.38
C LEU A 11 50.38 -7.48 -40.47
N THR A 12 51.04 -8.20 -39.58
CA THR A 12 52.26 -8.97 -39.88
C THR A 12 52.11 -10.39 -39.31
N VAL A 13 52.48 -11.40 -40.10
CA VAL A 13 52.33 -12.84 -39.86
C VAL A 13 53.72 -13.50 -39.86
N LEU A 14 53.84 -14.66 -39.17
CA LEU A 14 54.94 -15.67 -39.09
C LEU A 14 55.95 -15.46 -37.93
N THR A 15 56.32 -16.43 -37.06
CA THR A 15 56.47 -17.90 -37.21
C THR A 15 56.39 -18.72 -35.89
N LEU A 16 56.04 -20.01 -36.04
CA LEU A 16 56.45 -21.27 -35.36
C LEU A 16 56.32 -21.51 -33.82
N SER A 17 55.28 -22.28 -33.49
CA SER A 17 55.19 -23.52 -32.67
C SER A 17 56.05 -23.73 -31.40
N SER A 18 55.39 -23.82 -30.25
CA SER A 18 55.74 -24.68 -29.10
C SER A 18 54.50 -25.01 -28.26
N ILE A 19 54.47 -26.25 -27.76
CA ILE A 19 53.37 -26.96 -27.10
C ILE A 19 53.11 -26.44 -25.67
N GLY A 20 51.83 -26.41 -25.26
CA GLY A 20 51.34 -26.52 -23.87
C GLY A 20 51.87 -25.50 -22.85
N SER A 21 51.05 -24.58 -22.35
CA SER A 21 50.00 -24.89 -21.38
C SER A 21 48.99 -23.76 -21.35
N SER A 22 47.73 -24.05 -21.64
CA SER A 22 46.62 -23.15 -21.37
C SER A 22 46.36 -23.13 -19.86
N SER A 23 47.17 -22.41 -19.09
CA SER A 23 46.76 -21.98 -17.74
C SER A 23 45.91 -20.73 -17.90
N SER A 24 44.62 -20.93 -18.17
CA SER A 24 43.61 -19.88 -18.01
C SER A 24 43.74 -19.26 -16.62
N PRO A 25 43.85 -17.93 -16.46
CA PRO A 25 43.75 -17.27 -15.15
C PRO A 25 42.33 -17.29 -14.56
N ALA A 26 41.35 -17.86 -15.25
CA ALA A 26 39.94 -17.88 -14.86
C ALA A 26 39.59 -18.90 -13.76
N GLN A 27 40.58 -19.35 -12.97
CA GLN A 27 40.37 -20.34 -11.90
C GLN A 27 40.53 -19.75 -10.48
N SER A 28 40.85 -18.46 -10.33
CA SER A 28 40.92 -17.82 -9.00
C SER A 28 39.63 -17.16 -8.51
N GLU A 29 38.60 -17.03 -9.35
CA GLU A 29 37.26 -16.55 -8.93
C GLU A 29 36.30 -17.70 -8.58
N TYR A 30 36.72 -18.96 -8.78
CA TYR A 30 35.93 -20.16 -8.48
C TYR A 30 36.35 -20.81 -7.15
N LEU A 31 36.45 -20.03 -6.08
CA LEU A 31 36.58 -20.59 -4.73
C LEU A 31 35.55 -19.96 -3.81
N ILE A 32 34.51 -20.76 -3.56
CA ILE A 32 33.54 -20.71 -2.45
C ILE A 32 32.40 -19.70 -2.59
N ALA A 33 31.57 -19.86 -3.63
CA ALA A 33 30.13 -19.67 -3.45
C ALA A 33 29.57 -20.89 -2.67
N GLN A 34 30.01 -21.09 -1.42
CA GLN A 34 29.21 -21.91 -0.51
C GLN A 34 27.86 -21.21 -0.41
N ALA A 35 26.79 -21.90 -0.82
CA ALA A 35 25.44 -21.40 -0.62
C ALA A 35 25.22 -21.28 0.89
N VAL A 36 25.47 -20.10 1.44
CA VAL A 36 25.24 -19.77 2.85
C VAL A 36 23.80 -20.17 3.15
N LYS A 37 23.63 -21.04 4.15
CA LYS A 37 22.30 -21.47 4.60
C LYS A 37 21.81 -20.50 5.66
N CYS A 38 20.51 -20.21 5.64
CA CYS A 38 19.87 -19.48 6.73
C CYS A 38 20.02 -20.29 8.02
N ASN A 39 20.62 -19.69 9.04
CA ASN A 39 20.64 -20.16 10.42
C ASN A 39 20.44 -18.95 11.36
N PRO A 40 19.26 -18.79 11.98
CA PRO A 40 18.98 -17.64 12.85
C PRO A 40 19.80 -17.66 14.15
N ASN A 41 20.29 -18.84 14.55
CA ASN A 41 21.17 -19.02 15.71
C ASN A 41 22.64 -19.17 15.29
N GLY A 42 22.93 -18.88 14.03
CA GLY A 42 24.25 -19.04 13.42
C GLY A 42 25.14 -17.81 13.59
N ASN A 43 26.21 -17.77 12.81
CA ASN A 43 27.05 -16.57 12.72
C ASN A 43 26.34 -15.45 11.93
N THR A 44 26.89 -14.24 11.96
CA THR A 44 26.29 -13.07 11.31
C THR A 44 26.04 -13.26 9.81
N LEU A 45 26.87 -14.04 9.10
CA LEU A 45 26.67 -14.31 7.67
C LEU A 45 25.41 -15.16 7.44
N GLU A 46 25.18 -16.18 8.27
CA GLU A 46 24.00 -17.04 8.20
C GLU A 46 22.72 -16.31 8.65
N MET A 47 22.81 -15.46 9.67
CA MET A 47 21.70 -14.58 10.08
C MET A 47 21.30 -13.61 8.96
N ARG A 48 22.29 -13.01 8.28
CA ARG A 48 22.05 -12.13 7.14
C ARG A 48 21.37 -12.86 5.98
N LYS A 49 21.69 -14.14 5.78
CA LYS A 49 20.98 -14.96 4.80
C LYS A 49 19.50 -15.12 5.16
N CYS A 50 19.18 -15.39 6.43
CA CYS A 50 17.79 -15.45 6.87
C CYS A 50 17.04 -14.15 6.63
N ALA A 51 17.62 -13.00 7.02
CA ALA A 51 17.00 -11.69 6.82
C ALA A 51 16.78 -11.41 5.33
N SER A 52 17.74 -11.75 4.47
CA SER A 52 17.60 -11.60 3.02
C SER A 52 16.47 -12.46 2.46
N ASP A 53 16.30 -13.68 2.95
CA ASP A 53 15.22 -14.59 2.52
C ASP A 53 13.85 -14.06 2.96
N SER A 54 13.73 -13.60 4.20
CA SER A 54 12.50 -13.00 4.72
C SER A 54 12.13 -11.72 3.96
N TYR A 55 13.10 -10.84 3.70
CA TYR A 55 12.87 -9.65 2.90
C TYR A 55 12.42 -10.00 1.47
N ALA A 56 13.03 -11.00 0.82
CA ALA A 56 12.62 -11.42 -0.51
C ALA A 56 11.16 -11.91 -0.54
N VAL A 57 10.70 -12.60 0.51
CA VAL A 57 9.29 -12.99 0.66
C VAL A 57 8.38 -11.76 0.81
N ALA A 58 8.75 -10.81 1.66
CA ALA A 58 7.99 -9.57 1.88
C ALA A 58 7.90 -8.73 0.59
N ASP A 59 9.01 -8.54 -0.13
CA ASP A 59 9.06 -7.78 -1.37
C ASP A 59 8.23 -8.43 -2.48
N LYS A 60 8.32 -9.77 -2.61
CA LYS A 60 7.46 -10.52 -3.53
C LYS A 60 5.98 -10.30 -3.22
N LYS A 61 5.60 -10.32 -1.94
CA LYS A 61 4.21 -10.10 -1.53
C LYS A 61 3.74 -8.68 -1.83
N LEU A 62 4.56 -7.67 -1.54
CA LEU A 62 4.26 -6.28 -1.89
C LEU A 62 4.03 -6.12 -3.40
N ASN A 63 4.93 -6.67 -4.21
CA ASN A 63 4.83 -6.61 -5.66
C ASN A 63 3.55 -7.28 -6.17
N GLN A 64 3.17 -8.44 -5.62
CA GLN A 64 1.90 -9.09 -5.95
C GLN A 64 0.69 -8.20 -5.65
N VAL A 65 0.62 -7.63 -4.44
CA VAL A 65 -0.48 -6.73 -4.05
C VAL A 65 -0.53 -5.48 -4.92
N TYR A 66 0.64 -4.88 -5.21
CA TYR A 66 0.73 -3.72 -6.08
C TYR A 66 0.22 -4.05 -7.50
N GLN A 67 0.70 -5.13 -8.11
CA GLN A 67 0.30 -5.54 -9.48
C GLN A 67 -1.19 -5.87 -9.57
N GLN A 68 -1.75 -6.56 -8.57
CA GLN A 68 -3.18 -6.88 -8.51
C GLN A 68 -4.07 -5.64 -8.46
N ASN A 69 -3.61 -4.54 -7.86
CA ASN A 69 -4.41 -3.33 -7.73
C ASN A 69 -4.16 -2.35 -8.86
N ILE A 70 -2.91 -2.15 -9.26
CA ILE A 70 -2.58 -1.18 -10.33
C ILE A 70 -3.11 -1.62 -11.70
N SER A 71 -3.26 -2.92 -11.94
CA SER A 71 -3.87 -3.46 -13.17
C SER A 71 -5.36 -3.09 -13.31
N LYS A 72 -6.03 -2.74 -12.20
CA LYS A 72 -7.43 -2.31 -12.17
C LYS A 72 -7.60 -0.80 -12.30
N LEU A 73 -6.51 -0.03 -12.25
CA LEU A 73 -6.53 1.43 -12.33
C LEU A 73 -6.18 1.91 -13.74
N SER A 74 -6.68 3.09 -14.10
CA SER A 74 -6.37 3.75 -15.37
C SER A 74 -6.16 5.26 -15.18
N GLY A 75 -5.64 5.91 -16.22
CA GLY A 75 -5.48 7.36 -16.29
C GLY A 75 -4.69 7.96 -15.14
N GLU A 76 -5.15 9.13 -14.68
CA GLU A 76 -4.51 9.90 -13.63
C GLU A 76 -4.42 9.13 -12.30
N TYR A 77 -5.42 8.31 -11.98
CA TYR A 77 -5.45 7.58 -10.71
C TYR A 77 -4.33 6.53 -10.65
N LYS A 78 -4.11 5.79 -11.75
CA LYS A 78 -2.98 4.87 -11.90
C LYS A 78 -1.64 5.62 -11.76
N ASN A 79 -1.51 6.77 -12.42
CA ASN A 79 -0.28 7.58 -12.38
C ASN A 79 0.03 8.04 -10.95
N ARG A 80 -0.98 8.47 -10.19
CA ARG A 80 -0.80 8.88 -8.78
C ARG A 80 -0.36 7.72 -7.89
N LEU A 81 -0.90 6.51 -8.09
CA LEU A 81 -0.42 5.33 -7.36
C LEU A 81 1.05 5.01 -7.68
N ILE A 82 1.46 5.09 -8.95
CA ILE A 82 2.85 4.88 -9.37
C ILE A 82 3.78 5.86 -8.66
N GLN A 83 3.43 7.15 -8.65
CA GLN A 83 4.24 8.17 -7.99
C GLN A 83 4.31 7.96 -6.49
N ALA A 84 3.18 7.64 -5.84
CA ALA A 84 3.15 7.32 -4.42
C ALA A 84 4.02 6.10 -4.08
N GLN A 85 4.03 5.08 -4.93
CA GLN A 85 4.85 3.89 -4.72
C GLN A 85 6.35 4.17 -4.89
N ARG A 86 6.73 5.00 -5.88
CA ARG A 86 8.13 5.43 -6.07
C ARG A 86 8.63 6.26 -4.89
N ALA A 87 7.84 7.23 -4.43
CA ALA A 87 8.17 8.03 -3.27
C ALA A 87 8.31 7.17 -2.00
N TRP A 88 7.45 6.16 -1.85
CA TRP A 88 7.54 5.21 -0.75
C TRP A 88 8.84 4.38 -0.79
N ILE A 89 9.35 3.98 -1.97
CA ILE A 89 10.64 3.29 -2.08
C ILE A 89 11.77 4.17 -1.54
N THR A 90 11.80 5.45 -1.94
CA THR A 90 12.79 6.41 -1.41
C THR A 90 12.68 6.56 0.11
N PHE A 91 11.45 6.67 0.64
CA PHE A 91 11.22 6.70 2.08
C PHE A 91 11.74 5.45 2.78
N ARG A 92 11.44 4.25 2.25
CA ARG A 92 11.89 2.97 2.81
C ARG A 92 13.41 2.91 2.88
N ASP A 93 14.07 3.18 1.77
CA ASP A 93 15.52 3.03 1.68
C ASP A 93 16.24 4.04 2.59
N ALA A 94 15.75 5.29 2.66
CA ALA A 94 16.26 6.30 3.58
C ALA A 94 16.02 5.93 5.05
N THR A 95 14.82 5.45 5.39
CA THR A 95 14.47 5.00 6.75
C THR A 95 15.36 3.85 7.19
N CYS A 96 15.54 2.85 6.33
CA CYS A 96 16.35 1.68 6.68
C CYS A 96 17.84 1.98 6.72
N ASN A 97 18.33 2.91 5.91
CA ASN A 97 19.71 3.39 6.04
C ASN A 97 19.94 4.10 7.39
N PHE A 98 19.00 4.94 7.82
CA PHE A 98 19.05 5.59 9.12
C PHE A 98 18.97 4.59 10.29
N GLU A 99 18.00 3.67 10.28
CA GLU A 99 17.85 2.68 11.35
C GLU A 99 19.08 1.76 11.47
N ALA A 100 19.67 1.36 10.35
CA ALA A 100 20.86 0.50 10.34
C ALA A 100 22.13 1.17 10.90
N ALA A 101 22.16 2.51 10.92
CA ALA A 101 23.29 3.28 11.43
C ALA A 101 23.55 3.08 12.93
N GLU A 102 22.63 2.44 13.67
CA GLU A 102 22.89 1.97 15.03
C GLU A 102 24.13 1.06 15.11
N ALA A 103 24.44 0.33 14.04
CA ALA A 103 25.62 -0.54 13.95
C ALA A 103 26.63 -0.08 12.87
N LEU A 104 26.68 1.23 12.58
CA LEU A 104 27.45 1.81 11.47
C LEU A 104 28.89 1.30 11.39
N GLY A 105 29.27 0.79 10.22
CA GLY A 105 30.60 0.24 9.94
C GLY A 105 30.85 -1.17 10.52
N GLY A 106 29.91 -1.70 11.29
CA GLY A 106 29.96 -3.05 11.87
C GLY A 106 29.36 -4.11 10.94
N THR A 107 29.66 -5.37 11.24
CA THR A 107 29.08 -6.52 10.49
C THR A 107 27.57 -6.68 10.70
N LEU A 108 27.02 -6.04 11.74
CA LEU A 108 25.61 -6.07 12.10
C LEU A 108 24.76 -5.07 11.29
N GLU A 109 25.32 -3.96 10.82
CA GLU A 109 24.58 -2.91 10.08
C GLU A 109 23.76 -3.47 8.91
N PRO A 110 24.31 -4.33 8.02
CA PRO A 110 23.51 -4.82 6.91
C PRO A 110 22.41 -5.82 7.32
N LEU A 111 22.54 -6.47 8.49
CA LEU A 111 21.47 -7.29 9.05
C LEU A 111 20.32 -6.38 9.49
N LEU A 112 20.61 -5.30 10.21
CA LEU A 112 19.62 -4.31 10.64
C LEU A 112 18.93 -3.65 9.45
N TYR A 113 19.71 -3.25 8.43
CA TYR A 113 19.20 -2.69 7.19
C TYR A 113 18.17 -3.62 6.53
N THR A 114 18.53 -4.89 6.37
CA THR A 114 17.66 -5.89 5.72
C THR A 114 16.41 -6.19 6.55
N GLY A 115 16.54 -6.26 7.88
CA GLY A 115 15.40 -6.42 8.79
C GLY A 115 14.43 -5.24 8.72
N CYS A 116 14.94 -4.01 8.63
CA CYS A 116 14.09 -2.84 8.39
C CYS A 116 13.37 -2.94 7.03
N LEU A 117 14.07 -3.33 5.96
CA LEU A 117 13.47 -3.47 4.64
C LEU A 117 12.28 -4.44 4.67
N GLU A 118 12.40 -5.58 5.35
CA GLU A 118 11.31 -6.54 5.54
C GLU A 118 10.11 -5.90 6.26
N ARG A 119 10.34 -5.25 7.41
CA ARG A 119 9.28 -4.66 8.24
C ARG A 119 8.51 -3.58 7.48
N VAL A 120 9.23 -2.59 6.94
CA VAL A 120 8.61 -1.44 6.23
C VAL A 120 7.88 -1.91 4.97
N THR A 121 8.40 -2.93 4.28
CA THR A 121 7.75 -3.54 3.11
C THR A 121 6.45 -4.28 3.49
N SER A 122 6.46 -4.97 4.63
CA SER A 122 5.27 -5.65 5.17
C SER A 122 4.19 -4.66 5.59
N GLU A 123 4.56 -3.57 6.27
CA GLU A 123 3.65 -2.48 6.63
C GLU A 123 3.01 -1.84 5.39
N ARG A 124 3.80 -1.59 4.34
CA ARG A 124 3.28 -1.07 3.07
C ARG A 124 2.30 -2.02 2.39
N THR A 125 2.60 -3.32 2.43
CA THR A 125 1.70 -4.36 1.92
C THR A 125 0.35 -4.29 2.63
N ALA A 126 0.35 -4.26 3.96
CA ALA A 126 -0.86 -4.16 4.77
C ALA A 126 -1.63 -2.85 4.51
N TYR A 127 -0.92 -1.73 4.35
CA TYR A 127 -1.51 -0.45 3.97
C TYR A 127 -2.25 -0.54 2.63
N LEU A 128 -1.60 -1.06 1.58
CA LEU A 128 -2.22 -1.17 0.26
C LEU A 128 -3.43 -2.11 0.28
N GLN A 129 -3.32 -3.25 0.96
CA GLN A 129 -4.44 -4.19 1.11
C GLN A 129 -5.65 -3.52 1.78
N ARG A 130 -5.43 -2.81 2.89
CA ARG A 130 -6.50 -2.07 3.58
C ARG A 130 -7.09 -0.98 2.71
N TYR A 131 -6.25 -0.16 2.08
CA TYR A 131 -6.70 0.92 1.21
C TYR A 131 -7.59 0.41 0.07
N PHE A 132 -7.16 -0.64 -0.65
CA PHE A 132 -7.94 -1.20 -1.74
C PHE A 132 -9.14 -2.03 -1.28
N ALA A 133 -9.10 -2.67 -0.10
CA ALA A 133 -10.30 -3.27 0.49
C ALA A 133 -11.37 -2.20 0.72
N ASN A 134 -10.98 -1.06 1.29
CA ASN A 134 -11.87 0.06 1.59
C ASN A 134 -12.43 0.75 0.31
N LEU A 135 -11.65 0.78 -0.77
CA LEU A 135 -12.14 1.28 -2.07
C LEU A 135 -13.18 0.33 -2.69
N ASN A 136 -12.97 -0.98 -2.55
CA ASN A 136 -13.91 -1.98 -3.06
C ASN A 136 -15.21 -2.05 -2.25
N SER A 137 -15.19 -1.64 -0.97
CA SER A 137 -16.41 -1.39 -0.19
C SER A 137 -17.15 -0.12 -0.60
N GLY A 138 -16.54 0.75 -1.42
CA GLY A 138 -17.19 1.93 -1.98
C GLY A 138 -18.00 1.68 -3.26
N SER A 139 -18.10 0.45 -3.77
CA SER A 139 -18.86 0.09 -4.99
C SER A 139 -19.77 -1.14 -4.83
N ARG A 140 -20.00 -1.59 -3.60
CA ARG A 140 -21.03 -2.58 -3.27
C ARG A 140 -21.80 -2.01 -2.09
N THR A 141 -23.10 -2.26 -2.02
CA THR A 141 -23.88 -2.13 -0.79
C THR A 141 -23.02 -2.56 0.39
N ASP A 142 -22.58 -1.61 1.22
CA ASP A 142 -21.80 -1.91 2.40
C ASP A 142 -22.66 -2.84 3.29
N PRO A 143 -22.28 -4.11 3.48
CA PRO A 143 -23.06 -5.04 4.29
C PRO A 143 -23.16 -4.62 5.76
N THR A 144 -22.41 -3.57 6.17
CA THR A 144 -22.48 -2.96 7.49
C THR A 144 -23.38 -1.73 7.56
N LEU A 145 -23.87 -1.20 6.43
CA LEU A 145 -24.87 -0.13 6.47
C LEU A 145 -26.26 -0.72 6.74
N PRO A 146 -26.93 -0.28 7.82
CA PRO A 146 -28.27 -0.77 8.13
C PRO A 146 -29.24 -0.39 7.01
N GLN A 147 -29.97 -1.38 6.51
CA GLN A 147 -31.09 -1.15 5.57
C GLN A 147 -32.37 -0.81 6.32
N VAL A 148 -32.47 -1.26 7.57
CA VAL A 148 -33.59 -1.02 8.49
C VAL A 148 -33.03 -0.75 9.88
N GLY A 149 -33.68 0.16 10.61
CA GLY A 149 -33.37 0.40 12.02
C GLY A 149 -34.37 1.36 12.65
N THR A 150 -34.39 1.42 13.98
CA THR A 150 -35.16 2.41 14.74
C THR A 150 -34.32 3.66 14.94
N VAL A 151 -34.83 4.83 14.53
CA VAL A 151 -34.10 6.09 14.66
C VAL A 151 -34.06 6.54 16.11
N LYS A 152 -32.87 6.49 16.71
CA LYS A 152 -32.60 6.94 18.09
C LYS A 152 -32.33 8.44 18.15
N SER A 153 -31.56 8.96 17.21
CA SER A 153 -31.25 10.39 17.16
C SER A 153 -30.91 10.86 15.75
N LEU A 154 -31.15 12.15 15.50
CA LEU A 154 -30.74 12.89 14.32
C LEU A 154 -30.07 14.18 14.79
N VAL A 155 -28.85 14.42 14.31
CA VAL A 155 -28.01 15.55 14.71
C VAL A 155 -27.44 16.21 13.46
N ASP A 156 -27.73 17.49 13.29
CA ASP A 156 -27.11 18.30 12.24
C ASP A 156 -25.61 18.44 12.55
N GLY A 157 -24.79 18.00 11.61
CA GLY A 157 -23.34 18.18 11.65
C GLY A 157 -22.87 19.22 10.65
N ASP A 158 -21.58 19.48 10.67
CA ASP A 158 -20.96 20.54 9.88
C ASP A 158 -20.98 20.31 8.36
N ILE A 159 -20.96 19.03 7.97
CA ILE A 159 -20.79 18.57 6.59
C ILE A 159 -21.99 17.72 6.16
N MET A 160 -22.64 17.01 7.08
CA MET A 160 -23.82 16.18 6.83
C MET A 160 -24.66 16.01 8.10
N CYS A 161 -25.88 15.52 7.96
CA CYS A 161 -26.68 15.03 9.09
C CYS A 161 -26.13 13.69 9.58
N TYR A 162 -26.18 13.45 10.88
CA TYR A 162 -25.86 12.15 11.48
C TYR A 162 -27.11 11.50 12.05
N ALA A 163 -27.39 10.28 11.61
CA ALA A 163 -28.48 9.46 12.13
C ALA A 163 -27.93 8.31 12.98
N THR A 164 -28.43 8.18 14.21
CA THR A 164 -28.16 7.00 15.05
C THR A 164 -29.35 6.07 14.96
N LEU A 165 -29.08 4.82 14.59
CA LEU A 165 -30.07 3.76 14.39
C LEU A 165 -29.77 2.62 15.35
N ILE A 166 -30.84 2.00 15.86
CA ILE A 166 -30.76 0.75 16.62
C ILE A 166 -31.28 -0.37 15.72
N ASP A 167 -30.50 -1.43 15.53
CA ASP A 167 -30.95 -2.63 14.82
C ASP A 167 -31.76 -3.59 15.72
N ASP A 168 -32.30 -4.67 15.15
CA ASP A 168 -33.13 -5.63 15.90
C ASP A 168 -32.35 -6.40 16.98
N ASN A 169 -31.01 -6.36 16.95
CA ASN A 169 -30.13 -6.92 17.99
C ASN A 169 -29.71 -5.87 19.02
N ASN A 170 -30.40 -4.72 19.05
CA ASN A 170 -30.11 -3.59 19.93
C ASN A 170 -28.70 -2.99 19.76
N THR A 171 -28.09 -3.17 18.59
CA THR A 171 -26.78 -2.59 18.27
C THR A 171 -26.96 -1.21 17.66
N GLU A 172 -26.28 -0.22 18.24
CA GLU A 172 -26.31 1.16 17.74
C GLU A 172 -25.34 1.33 16.57
N ARG A 173 -25.83 1.95 15.49
CA ARG A 173 -25.03 2.34 14.33
C ARG A 173 -25.28 3.79 13.98
N ARG A 174 -24.20 4.54 13.82
CA ARG A 174 -24.24 5.93 13.34
C ARG A 174 -23.95 5.95 11.86
N VAL A 175 -24.84 6.56 11.09
CA VAL A 175 -24.71 6.71 9.63
C VAL A 175 -24.81 8.18 9.23
N GLY A 176 -24.18 8.53 8.11
CA GLY A 176 -24.37 9.83 7.47
C GLY A 176 -25.71 9.91 6.75
N ALA A 177 -26.38 11.05 6.84
CA ALA A 177 -27.64 11.34 6.19
C ALA A 177 -27.59 12.73 5.55
N SER A 178 -28.47 12.97 4.60
CA SER A 178 -28.63 14.29 4.00
C SER A 178 -29.28 15.26 5.00
N PHE A 179 -29.05 16.56 4.84
CA PHE A 179 -29.64 17.57 5.73
C PHE A 179 -31.18 17.56 5.68
N GLU A 180 -31.77 17.14 4.56
CA GLU A 180 -33.23 16.98 4.42
C GLU A 180 -33.80 15.91 5.36
N ILE A 181 -33.00 14.92 5.76
CA ILE A 181 -33.41 13.92 6.76
C ILE A 181 -33.45 14.55 8.15
N CYS A 182 -32.40 15.31 8.54
CA CYS A 182 -32.39 16.00 9.83
C CYS A 182 -33.50 17.06 9.93
N ALA A 183 -33.82 17.75 8.83
CA ALA A 183 -34.94 18.69 8.77
C ALA A 183 -36.30 18.03 9.12
N LYS A 184 -36.41 16.70 8.96
CA LYS A 184 -37.61 15.90 9.28
C LYS A 184 -37.47 15.13 10.59
N LYS A 185 -36.57 15.55 11.50
CA LYS A 185 -36.26 14.84 12.76
C LYS A 185 -37.49 14.43 13.57
N ALA A 186 -38.46 15.32 13.74
CA ALA A 186 -39.67 15.03 14.51
C ALA A 186 -40.53 13.90 13.91
N GLN A 187 -40.45 13.68 12.59
CA GLN A 187 -41.19 12.63 11.90
C GLN A 187 -40.57 11.24 12.13
N PHE A 188 -39.24 11.16 12.21
CA PHE A 188 -38.52 9.89 12.20
C PHE A 188 -38.10 9.40 13.59
N LEU A 189 -37.99 10.28 14.58
CA LEU A 189 -37.55 9.90 15.92
C LEU A 189 -38.42 8.78 16.51
N ASN A 190 -37.76 7.74 17.04
CA ASN A 190 -38.38 6.53 17.60
C ASN A 190 -39.26 5.74 16.60
N LYS A 191 -39.08 5.95 15.29
CA LYS A 191 -39.75 5.15 14.25
C LYS A 191 -38.77 4.14 13.66
N LYS A 192 -39.28 2.95 13.36
CA LYS A 192 -38.58 1.96 12.55
C LYS A 192 -38.65 2.43 11.09
N VAL A 193 -37.50 2.55 10.45
CA VAL A 193 -37.40 3.08 9.08
C VAL A 193 -36.60 2.14 8.19
N ARG A 194 -36.96 2.10 6.90
CA ARG A 194 -36.12 1.60 5.81
C ARG A 194 -35.32 2.75 5.23
N LEU A 195 -34.02 2.53 5.03
CA LEU A 195 -33.08 3.55 4.58
C LEU A 195 -32.78 3.37 3.09
N THR A 196 -32.65 4.48 2.37
CA THR A 196 -32.09 4.50 1.01
C THR A 196 -30.87 5.38 1.00
N TYR A 197 -29.80 4.88 0.39
CA TYR A 197 -28.52 5.57 0.31
C TYR A 197 -28.25 6.02 -1.13
N ALA A 198 -27.62 7.18 -1.28
CA ALA A 198 -27.08 7.63 -2.55
C ALA A 198 -25.72 8.28 -2.36
N ARG A 199 -24.89 8.29 -3.42
CA ARG A 199 -23.68 9.11 -3.42
C ARG A 199 -24.08 10.57 -3.57
N THR A 200 -23.58 11.40 -2.66
CA THR A 200 -23.87 12.83 -2.62
C THR A 200 -22.56 13.60 -2.57
N ASN A 201 -22.56 14.79 -3.19
CA ASN A 201 -21.46 15.72 -3.04
C ASN A 201 -21.55 16.38 -1.67
N VAL A 202 -20.48 16.30 -0.91
CA VAL A 202 -20.37 16.93 0.39
C VAL A 202 -19.13 17.81 0.43
N ASN A 203 -19.24 18.97 1.06
CA ASN A 203 -18.17 19.94 1.13
C ASN A 203 -17.08 19.47 2.10
N ASP A 204 -15.82 19.71 1.73
CA ASP A 204 -14.68 19.13 2.45
C ASP A 204 -14.29 19.88 3.74
N CYS A 205 -14.71 21.14 3.98
CA CYS A 205 -14.28 21.86 5.18
C CYS A 205 -15.14 23.09 5.60
N GLN A 206 -15.03 23.46 6.89
CA GLN A 206 -15.57 24.68 7.52
C GLN A 206 -14.53 25.81 7.79
N SER A 207 -13.28 25.75 7.29
CA SER A 207 -12.33 26.89 7.40
C SER A 207 -11.21 26.93 6.33
N ILE A 208 -10.42 28.02 6.35
CA ILE A 208 -9.43 28.49 5.33
C ILE A 208 -8.29 27.49 5.10
N GLU A 209 -8.37 26.75 3.98
CA GLU A 209 -7.30 26.38 2.99
C GLU A 209 -7.65 25.10 2.21
N PRO A 210 -7.29 25.03 0.91
CA PRO A 210 -8.23 25.37 -0.16
C PRO A 210 -9.54 24.58 -0.02
N CYS A 211 -10.53 25.19 0.64
CA CYS A 211 -11.91 24.71 0.63
C CYS A 211 -12.52 24.95 -0.77
N GLY A 212 -13.30 23.97 -1.25
CA GLY A 212 -13.89 24.02 -2.61
C GLY A 212 -13.85 22.72 -3.39
N LYS A 213 -13.31 21.63 -2.82
CA LYS A 213 -13.47 20.29 -3.39
C LYS A 213 -14.73 19.64 -2.81
N THR A 214 -15.57 19.11 -3.68
CA THR A 214 -16.67 18.22 -3.29
C THR A 214 -16.14 16.80 -3.19
N ARG A 215 -16.42 16.11 -2.08
CA ARG A 215 -16.18 14.67 -1.94
C ARG A 215 -17.50 13.91 -2.06
N GLN A 216 -17.44 12.71 -2.64
CA GLN A 216 -18.60 11.86 -2.83
C GLN A 216 -18.76 10.95 -1.61
N GLU A 217 -19.82 11.14 -0.83
CA GLU A 217 -20.15 10.33 0.34
C GLU A 217 -21.45 9.56 0.13
N MET A 218 -21.53 8.35 0.70
CA MET A 218 -22.78 7.58 0.74
C MET A 218 -23.63 8.06 1.91
N LEU A 219 -24.66 8.84 1.63
CA LEU A 219 -25.57 9.37 2.66
C LEU A 219 -26.96 8.74 2.51
N VAL A 220 -27.65 8.61 3.64
CA VAL A 220 -29.10 8.35 3.64
C VAL A 220 -29.80 9.56 3.03
N THR A 221 -30.44 9.36 1.89
CA THR A 221 -31.21 10.41 1.19
C THR A 221 -32.72 10.21 1.35
N LYS A 222 -33.15 9.02 1.79
CA LYS A 222 -34.56 8.71 2.06
C LYS A 222 -34.69 7.82 3.29
N MET A 223 -35.68 8.12 4.12
CA MET A 223 -36.17 7.24 5.18
C MET A 223 -37.67 7.00 4.98
N GLU A 224 -38.07 5.73 4.96
CA GLU A 224 -39.47 5.32 4.88
C GLU A 224 -39.86 4.65 6.18
N ILE A 225 -40.89 5.16 6.86
CA ILE A 225 -41.39 4.53 8.09
C ILE A 225 -42.00 3.20 7.71
N ILE A 226 -41.54 2.13 8.35
CA ILE A 226 -42.15 0.81 8.26
C ILE A 226 -43.00 0.57 9.50
N ARG A 227 -44.21 0.07 9.28
CA ARG A 227 -45.14 -0.32 10.35
C ARG A 227 -44.80 -1.72 10.84
#